data_AF-A0A398AZW2-F1
#
_entry.id   AF-A0A398AZW2-F1
#
_cell.length_a   1.000
_cell.length_b   1.000
_cell.length_c   1.000
_cell.angle_alpha   90.00
_cell.angle_beta   90.00
_cell.angle_gamma   90.00
#
_symmetry.space_group_name_H-M   'P 1'
#
loop_
_entity.id
_entity.type
_entity.pdbx_description
1 polymer ?
#
loop_
_entity_poly.entity_id
_entity_poly.type
_entity_poly.pdbx_seq_one_letter_code
_entity_poly.pdbx_strand_id
1 'polypeptide(L)'
;MNLFKRTKKTTDERIENVGNKIYREMYHVIMAICLISFVVKMYKYGAGIEEVVLELVILIGGGVYFLARSIFLGVFWDEVEMHDRTSKTSMSMKTIFSSIGLAFIIAVVMGINSAVSYADSSSQGLWYFTLVSFVSVIIYLPILLLLFGGIYLLAKKVSMRNQEDDKEL
;
A
#
# COMPACT_ATOMS: atom_id res chain seq x y z
N MET A 1 -2.05 -45.45 -5.92
CA MET A 1 -1.41 -44.61 -6.95
C MET A 1 -0.72 -43.43 -6.28
N ASN A 2 0.61 -43.48 -6.19
CA ASN A 2 1.48 -42.45 -5.60
C ASN A 2 1.91 -41.43 -6.68
N LEU A 3 0.96 -40.71 -7.29
CA LEU A 3 1.21 -39.85 -8.45
C LEU A 3 1.80 -38.46 -8.13
N PHE A 4 2.01 -38.13 -6.85
CA PHE A 4 2.58 -36.84 -6.41
C PHE A 4 3.79 -36.98 -5.48
N LYS A 5 4.62 -38.02 -5.65
CA LYS A 5 5.98 -37.94 -5.12
C LYS A 5 6.77 -36.95 -5.97
N ARG A 6 6.72 -35.66 -5.59
CA ARG A 6 7.75 -34.69 -5.99
C ARG A 6 9.07 -35.25 -5.48
N THR A 7 9.83 -35.90 -6.35
CA THR A 7 11.27 -36.06 -6.16
C THR A 7 11.81 -34.68 -5.85
N LYS A 8 12.33 -34.49 -4.64
CA LYS A 8 12.96 -33.25 -4.18
C LYS A 8 14.15 -33.04 -5.11
N LYS A 9 13.93 -32.33 -6.22
CA LYS A 9 14.99 -31.97 -7.15
C LYS A 9 15.88 -31.04 -6.33
N THR A 10 17.11 -31.45 -6.07
CA THR A 10 18.13 -30.59 -5.47
C THR A 10 18.38 -29.46 -6.45
N THR A 11 17.61 -28.39 -6.31
CA THR A 11 17.78 -27.15 -7.04
C THR A 11 18.91 -26.37 -6.38
N ASP A 12 19.77 -25.80 -7.23
CA ASP A 12 20.85 -24.94 -6.77
C ASP A 12 20.24 -23.66 -6.19
N GLU A 13 20.52 -23.40 -4.90
CA GLU A 13 20.08 -22.22 -4.16
C GLU A 13 20.48 -20.91 -4.85
N ARG A 14 21.59 -20.90 -5.59
CA ARG A 14 22.04 -19.75 -6.36
C ARG A 14 21.10 -19.46 -7.53
N ILE A 15 20.64 -20.49 -8.23
CA ILE A 15 19.71 -20.35 -9.35
C ILE A 15 18.34 -19.88 -8.85
N GLU A 16 17.85 -20.42 -7.73
CA GLU A 16 16.60 -19.98 -7.11
C GLU A 16 16.67 -18.53 -6.64
N ASN A 17 17.77 -18.12 -5.99
CA ASN A 17 17.92 -16.75 -5.52
C ASN A 17 17.96 -15.73 -6.68
N VAL A 18 18.68 -16.05 -7.76
CA VAL A 18 18.69 -15.22 -8.98
C VAL A 18 17.31 -15.17 -9.62
N GLY A 19 16.60 -16.30 -9.69
CA GLY A 19 15.22 -16.35 -10.17
C GLY A 19 14.29 -15.45 -9.37
N ASN A 20 14.32 -15.53 -8.04
CA ASN A 20 13.52 -14.70 -7.13
C ASN A 20 13.81 -13.20 -7.31
N LYS A 21 15.08 -12.84 -7.55
CA LYS A 21 15.45 -11.45 -7.86
C LYS A 21 14.81 -10.97 -9.16
N ILE A 22 14.83 -11.77 -10.21
CA ILE A 22 14.19 -11.45 -11.50
C ILE A 22 12.67 -11.30 -11.32
N TYR A 23 12.02 -12.20 -10.57
CA TYR A 23 10.58 -12.09 -10.28
C TYR A 23 10.23 -10.80 -9.53
N ARG A 24 11.06 -10.39 -8.56
CA ARG A 24 10.90 -9.12 -7.84
C ARG A 24 11.03 -7.92 -8.78
N GLU A 25 12.04 -7.90 -9.64
CA GLU A 25 12.24 -6.83 -10.62
C GLU A 25 11.06 -6.76 -11.60
N MET A 26 10.61 -7.90 -12.12
CA MET A 26 9.45 -8.00 -13.01
C MET A 26 8.18 -7.45 -12.36
N TYR A 27 7.94 -7.77 -11.07
CA TYR A 27 6.82 -7.19 -10.33
C TYR A 27 6.86 -5.65 -10.34
N HIS A 28 8.01 -5.06 -10.00
CA HIS A 28 8.15 -3.59 -10.01
C HIS A 28 7.99 -2.99 -11.41
N VAL A 29 8.48 -3.64 -12.45
CA VAL A 29 8.31 -3.21 -13.84
C VAL A 29 6.84 -3.24 -14.26
N ILE A 30 6.12 -4.33 -13.96
CA ILE A 30 4.68 -4.45 -14.28
C ILE A 30 3.88 -3.35 -13.55
N MET A 31 4.17 -3.13 -12.27
CA MET A 31 3.51 -2.08 -11.49
C MET A 31 3.77 -0.69 -12.07
N ALA A 32 5.01 -0.39 -12.50
CA ALA A 32 5.36 0.88 -13.13
C ALA A 32 4.64 1.08 -14.48
N ILE A 33 4.59 0.04 -15.32
CA ILE A 33 3.88 0.09 -16.61
C ILE A 33 2.38 0.31 -16.38
N CYS A 34 1.76 -0.40 -15.42
CA CYS A 34 0.34 -0.21 -15.10
C CYS A 34 0.06 1.20 -14.59
N LEU A 35 0.95 1.76 -13.77
CA LEU A 35 0.81 3.14 -13.28
C LEU A 35 0.92 4.16 -14.40
N ILE A 36 1.87 4.00 -15.34
CA ILE A 36 1.98 4.86 -16.52
C ILE A 36 0.74 4.72 -17.40
N SER A 37 0.27 3.49 -17.65
CA SER A 37 -0.96 3.23 -18.40
C SER A 37 -2.16 3.95 -17.79
N PHE A 38 -2.33 3.84 -16.47
CA PHE A 38 -3.39 4.54 -15.73
C PHE A 38 -3.36 6.05 -15.96
N VAL A 39 -2.19 6.69 -15.79
CA VAL A 39 -2.04 8.14 -15.98
C VAL A 39 -2.35 8.55 -17.43
N VAL A 40 -1.85 7.82 -18.42
CA VAL A 40 -2.08 8.11 -19.84
C VAL A 40 -3.56 7.98 -20.20
N LYS A 41 -4.25 6.94 -19.69
CA LYS A 41 -5.67 6.75 -19.93
C LYS A 41 -6.52 7.85 -19.27
N MET A 42 -6.21 8.21 -18.03
CA MET A 42 -6.87 9.33 -17.34
C MET A 42 -6.71 10.65 -18.10
N TYR A 43 -5.53 10.89 -18.70
CA TYR A 43 -5.29 12.09 -19.51
C TYR A 43 -6.06 12.08 -20.85
N LYS A 44 -6.11 10.93 -21.55
CA LYS A 44 -6.75 10.82 -22.87
C LYS A 44 -8.28 10.71 -22.82
N TYR A 45 -8.80 9.89 -21.92
CA TYR A 45 -10.22 9.51 -21.88
C TYR A 45 -10.98 10.23 -20.75
N GLY A 46 -10.29 11.06 -19.96
CA GLY A 46 -10.86 11.72 -18.80
C GLY A 46 -11.02 10.78 -17.60
N ALA A 47 -11.78 11.21 -16.59
CA ALA A 47 -11.94 10.51 -15.31
C ALA A 47 -12.94 9.33 -15.35
N GLY A 48 -13.16 8.72 -16.51
CA GLY A 48 -14.03 7.56 -16.67
C GLY A 48 -13.40 6.30 -16.05
N ILE A 49 -14.09 5.67 -15.10
CA ILE A 49 -13.57 4.51 -14.37
C ILE A 49 -13.47 3.27 -15.28
N GLU A 50 -14.36 3.13 -16.26
CA GLU A 50 -14.49 1.94 -17.12
C GLU A 50 -13.17 1.58 -17.84
N GLU A 51 -12.43 2.60 -18.30
CA GLU A 51 -11.20 2.41 -19.07
C GLU A 51 -10.00 2.04 -18.20
N VAL A 52 -10.07 2.26 -16.88
CA VAL A 52 -8.95 2.11 -15.93
C VAL A 52 -9.18 1.03 -14.88
N VAL A 53 -10.31 0.30 -14.94
CA VAL A 53 -10.63 -0.76 -13.95
C VAL A 53 -9.52 -1.80 -13.86
N LEU A 54 -9.00 -2.25 -15.00
CA LEU A 54 -8.00 -3.32 -15.05
C LEU A 54 -6.70 -2.87 -14.39
N GLU A 55 -6.21 -1.66 -14.72
CA GLU A 55 -5.03 -1.07 -14.09
C GLU A 55 -5.22 -0.91 -12.57
N LEU A 56 -6.39 -0.46 -12.12
CA LEU A 56 -6.69 -0.34 -10.70
C LEU A 56 -6.70 -1.71 -10.00
N VAL A 57 -7.28 -2.74 -10.63
CA VAL A 57 -7.27 -4.11 -10.10
C VAL A 57 -5.85 -4.65 -9.98
N ILE A 58 -4.98 -4.43 -10.96
CA ILE A 58 -3.58 -4.87 -10.87
C ILE A 58 -2.83 -4.09 -9.78
N LEU A 59 -2.95 -2.77 -9.77
CA LEU A 59 -2.22 -1.90 -8.83
C LEU A 59 -2.66 -2.15 -7.39
N ILE A 60 -3.97 -2.12 -7.14
CA ILE A 60 -4.53 -2.27 -5.80
C ILE A 60 -4.50 -3.75 -5.40
N GLY A 61 -5.01 -4.64 -6.24
CA GLY A 61 -5.08 -6.08 -5.94
C GLY A 61 -3.70 -6.71 -5.80
N GLY A 62 -2.76 -6.36 -6.68
CA GLY A 62 -1.37 -6.81 -6.58
C GLY A 62 -0.68 -6.30 -5.32
N GLY A 63 -0.85 -5.01 -5.00
CA GLY A 63 -0.31 -4.41 -3.78
C GLY A 63 -0.87 -5.04 -2.50
N VAL A 64 -2.19 -5.24 -2.44
CA VAL A 64 -2.87 -5.88 -1.29
C VAL A 64 -2.44 -7.33 -1.16
N TYR A 65 -2.35 -8.09 -2.25
CA TYR A 65 -1.89 -9.48 -2.21
C TYR A 65 -0.45 -9.57 -1.70
N PHE A 66 0.45 -8.72 -2.21
CA PHE A 66 1.83 -8.67 -1.76
C PHE A 66 1.93 -8.38 -0.27
N LEU A 67 1.20 -7.36 0.21
CA LEU A 67 1.18 -6.96 1.61
C LEU A 67 0.58 -8.05 2.52
N ALA A 68 -0.55 -8.64 2.13
CA ALA A 68 -1.14 -9.73 2.90
C ALA A 68 -0.20 -10.93 2.99
N ARG A 69 0.42 -11.30 1.87
CA ARG A 69 1.35 -12.43 1.80
C ARG A 69 2.62 -12.16 2.62
N SER A 70 3.16 -10.94 2.60
CA SER A 70 4.35 -10.59 3.39
C SER A 70 4.08 -10.63 4.90
N ILE A 71 2.87 -10.28 5.33
CA ILE A 71 2.44 -10.41 6.72
C ILE A 71 2.32 -11.89 7.12
N PHE A 72 1.63 -12.71 6.32
CA PHE A 72 1.43 -14.13 6.66
C PHE A 72 2.74 -14.93 6.67
N LEU A 73 3.70 -14.57 5.82
CA LEU A 73 5.02 -15.19 5.80
C LEU A 73 5.99 -14.61 6.85
N GLY A 74 5.57 -13.65 7.69
CA GLY A 74 6.42 -13.02 8.70
C GLY A 74 7.44 -12.00 8.16
N VAL A 75 7.74 -12.03 6.86
CA VAL A 75 8.71 -11.16 6.18
C VAL A 75 8.51 -9.68 6.48
N PHE A 76 7.25 -9.22 6.57
CA PHE A 76 6.97 -7.82 6.90
C PHE A 76 7.50 -7.42 8.28
N TRP A 77 7.40 -8.29 9.29
CA TRP A 77 7.86 -7.98 10.63
C TRP A 77 9.39 -8.03 10.72
N ASP A 78 10.02 -8.97 10.01
CA ASP A 78 11.49 -9.01 9.88
C ASP A 78 12.03 -7.72 9.25
N GLU A 79 11.33 -7.17 8.25
CA GLU A 79 11.68 -5.90 7.63
C GLU A 79 11.51 -4.72 8.61
N VAL A 80 10.45 -4.72 9.42
CA VAL A 80 10.25 -3.73 10.49
C VAL A 80 11.37 -3.80 11.53
N GLU A 81 11.74 -4.99 11.97
CA GLU A 81 12.81 -5.15 12.97
C GLU A 81 14.18 -4.72 12.41
N MET A 82 14.49 -5.10 11.17
CA MET A 82 15.70 -4.66 10.49
C MET A 82 15.74 -3.13 10.33
N HIS A 83 14.60 -2.52 9.95
CA HIS A 83 14.49 -1.07 9.83
C HIS A 83 14.68 -0.38 11.19
N ASP A 84 14.06 -0.87 12.26
CA ASP A 84 14.15 -0.26 13.58
C ASP A 84 15.55 -0.42 14.22
N ARG A 85 16.30 -1.46 13.84
CA ARG A 85 17.71 -1.61 14.22
C ARG A 85 18.65 -0.65 13.49
N THR A 86 18.32 -0.29 12.25
CA THR A 86 19.19 0.52 11.37
C THR A 86 18.81 2.00 11.34
N SER A 87 17.56 2.33 11.63
CA SER A 87 16.99 3.66 11.52
C SER A 87 16.76 4.29 12.90
N LYS A 88 16.90 5.62 12.98
CA LYS A 88 16.58 6.38 14.20
C LYS A 88 15.08 6.54 14.43
N THR A 89 14.28 6.43 13.38
CA THR A 89 12.82 6.57 13.44
C THR A 89 12.16 5.21 13.35
N SER A 90 11.29 4.88 14.31
CA SER A 90 10.57 3.62 14.27
C SER A 90 9.61 3.53 13.09
N MET A 91 9.42 2.33 12.58
CA MET A 91 8.52 2.09 11.44
C MET A 91 7.06 2.41 11.80
N SER A 92 6.68 2.27 13.07
CA SER A 92 5.39 2.74 13.59
C SER A 92 5.22 4.26 13.40
N MET A 93 6.23 5.06 13.79
CA MET A 93 6.17 6.52 13.60
C MET A 93 6.10 6.89 12.12
N LYS A 94 6.87 6.23 11.26
CA LYS A 94 6.82 6.45 9.81
C LYS A 94 5.42 6.15 9.25
N THR A 95 4.75 5.12 9.75
CA THR A 95 3.37 4.77 9.36
C THR A 95 2.37 5.85 9.77
N ILE A 96 2.50 6.39 11.00
CA ILE A 96 1.66 7.49 11.50
C ILE A 96 1.87 8.76 10.65
N PHE A 97 3.12 9.18 10.45
CA PHE A 97 3.43 10.37 9.64
C PHE A 97 2.96 10.21 8.20
N SER A 98 3.11 9.02 7.60
CA SER A 98 2.60 8.74 6.26
C SER A 98 1.07 8.83 6.21
N SER A 99 0.37 8.36 7.24
CA SER A 99 -1.09 8.43 7.32
C SER A 99 -1.58 9.88 7.43
N ILE A 100 -0.91 10.68 8.27
CA ILE A 100 -1.20 12.12 8.44
C ILE A 100 -0.93 12.87 7.14
N GLY A 101 0.23 12.64 6.52
CA GLY A 101 0.60 13.28 5.25
C GLY A 101 -0.40 12.97 4.14
N LEU A 102 -0.81 11.70 4.01
CA LEU A 102 -1.79 11.30 3.02
C LEU A 102 -3.18 11.91 3.28
N ALA A 103 -3.63 11.93 4.54
CA ALA A 103 -4.90 12.55 4.93
C ALA A 103 -4.91 14.05 4.56
N PHE A 104 -3.80 14.75 4.78
CA PHE A 104 -3.67 16.16 4.45
C PHE A 104 -3.68 16.40 2.93
N ILE A 105 -2.99 15.56 2.15
CA ILE A 105 -3.04 15.62 0.68
C ILE A 105 -4.47 15.44 0.18
N ILE A 106 -5.20 14.44 0.67
CA ILE A 106 -6.59 14.20 0.29
C ILE A 106 -7.46 15.41 0.67
N ALA A 107 -7.28 15.96 1.88
CA ALA A 107 -8.04 17.12 2.32
C ALA A 107 -7.84 18.33 1.42
N VAL A 108 -6.60 18.64 1.04
CA VAL A 108 -6.28 19.73 0.12
C VAL A 108 -6.90 19.50 -1.26
N VAL A 109 -6.79 18.28 -1.81
CA VAL A 109 -7.38 17.95 -3.13
C VAL A 109 -8.90 18.10 -3.09
N MET A 110 -9.55 17.61 -2.04
CA MET A 110 -11.00 17.74 -1.86
C MET A 110 -11.45 19.18 -1.66
N GLY A 111 -10.69 19.97 -0.90
CA GLY A 111 -10.93 21.40 -0.73
C GLY A 111 -10.75 22.20 -2.02
N ILE A 112 -9.74 21.88 -2.82
CA ILE A 112 -9.55 22.52 -4.14
C ILE A 112 -10.72 22.17 -5.06
N ASN A 113 -11.09 20.89 -5.12
CA ASN A 113 -12.24 20.46 -5.92
C ASN A 113 -13.51 21.19 -5.48
N SER A 114 -13.76 21.33 -4.18
CA SER A 114 -14.96 22.02 -3.71
C SER A 114 -14.97 23.51 -4.08
N ALA A 115 -13.84 24.19 -3.96
CA ALA A 115 -13.72 25.60 -4.29
C ALA A 115 -13.83 25.87 -5.81
N VAL A 116 -13.26 24.98 -6.64
CA VAL A 116 -13.28 25.14 -8.11
C VAL A 116 -14.64 24.74 -8.70
N SER A 117 -15.27 23.70 -8.16
CA SER A 117 -16.48 23.12 -8.75
C SER A 117 -17.78 23.80 -8.30
N TYR A 118 -17.81 24.41 -7.11
CA TYR A 118 -19.07 24.88 -6.50
C TYR A 118 -19.10 26.34 -6.08
N ALA A 119 -17.99 27.08 -6.09
CA ALA A 119 -17.99 28.48 -5.64
C ALA A 119 -18.22 29.46 -6.79
N ASP A 120 -19.19 30.36 -6.62
CA ASP A 120 -19.50 31.41 -7.59
C ASP A 120 -18.65 32.67 -7.39
N SER A 121 -18.01 32.82 -6.21
CA SER A 121 -17.18 33.97 -5.87
C SER A 121 -15.91 33.56 -5.10
N SER A 122 -14.86 34.38 -5.18
CA SER A 122 -13.58 34.09 -4.52
C SER A 122 -13.70 33.97 -2.99
N SER A 123 -14.59 34.75 -2.37
CA SER A 123 -14.85 34.69 -0.93
C SER A 123 -15.54 33.38 -0.53
N GLN A 124 -16.53 32.93 -1.32
CA GLN A 124 -17.16 31.63 -1.11
C GLN A 124 -16.20 30.48 -1.39
N GLY A 125 -15.31 30.61 -2.37
CA GLY A 125 -14.29 29.60 -2.67
C GLY A 125 -13.34 29.36 -1.50
N LEU A 126 -12.88 30.43 -0.85
CA LEU A 126 -12.04 30.32 0.35
C LEU A 126 -12.79 29.61 1.51
N TRP A 127 -14.08 29.92 1.67
CA TRP A 127 -14.93 29.30 2.68
C TRP A 127 -15.13 27.80 2.41
N TYR A 128 -15.48 27.42 1.18
CA TYR A 128 -15.68 26.02 0.79
C TYR A 128 -14.39 25.21 0.83
N PHE A 129 -13.26 25.78 0.42
CA PHE A 129 -11.96 25.16 0.56
C PHE A 129 -11.66 24.82 2.02
N THR A 130 -11.81 25.81 2.91
CA THR A 130 -11.45 25.67 4.33
C THR A 130 -12.36 24.65 5.01
N LEU A 131 -13.68 24.75 4.79
CA LEU A 131 -14.67 23.86 5.38
C LEU A 131 -14.46 22.42 4.91
N VAL A 132 -14.36 22.18 3.61
CA VAL A 132 -14.22 20.83 3.05
C VAL A 132 -12.87 20.23 3.40
N SER A 133 -11.78 21.00 3.38
CA SER A 133 -10.46 20.51 3.81
C SER A 133 -10.49 20.08 5.28
N PHE A 134 -11.07 20.90 6.16
CA PHE A 134 -11.14 20.59 7.59
C PHE A 134 -11.98 19.34 7.87
N VAL A 135 -13.18 19.25 7.27
CA VAL A 135 -14.04 18.07 7.37
C VAL A 135 -13.36 16.83 6.80
N SER A 136 -12.64 16.97 5.67
CA SER A 136 -11.89 15.87 5.06
C SER A 136 -10.80 15.33 5.98
N VAL A 137 -10.06 16.18 6.69
CA VAL A 137 -9.08 15.71 7.68
C VAL A 137 -9.77 14.91 8.78
N ILE A 138 -10.89 15.41 9.33
CA ILE A 138 -11.63 14.73 10.39
C ILE A 138 -12.11 13.34 9.95
N ILE A 139 -12.54 13.19 8.70
CA ILE A 139 -13.05 11.91 8.18
C ILE A 139 -11.92 10.98 7.77
N TYR A 140 -10.98 11.43 6.94
CA TYR A 140 -9.99 10.54 6.32
C TYR A 140 -8.82 10.20 7.26
N LEU A 141 -8.43 11.09 8.17
CA LEU A 141 -7.34 10.82 9.11
C LEU A 141 -7.59 9.58 9.99
N PRO A 142 -8.72 9.44 10.70
CA PRO A 142 -8.96 8.25 11.52
C PRO A 142 -9.09 6.98 10.68
N ILE A 143 -9.68 7.06 9.49
CA ILE A 143 -9.79 5.93 8.57
C ILE A 143 -8.40 5.45 8.14
N LEU A 144 -7.51 6.35 7.75
CA LEU A 144 -6.16 6.02 7.31
C LEU A 144 -5.29 5.50 8.47
N LEU A 145 -5.40 6.11 9.65
CA LEU A 145 -4.71 5.62 10.85
C LEU A 145 -5.19 4.22 11.24
N LEU A 146 -6.49 3.95 11.14
CA LEU A 146 -7.04 2.62 11.40
C LEU A 146 -6.59 1.62 10.35
N LEU A 147 -6.61 2.00 9.06
CA LEU A 147 -6.18 1.14 7.97
C LEU A 147 -4.70 0.75 8.11
N PHE A 148 -3.80 1.73 8.11
CA PHE A 148 -2.37 1.47 8.13
C PHE A 148 -1.88 1.00 9.50
N GLY A 149 -2.38 1.60 10.58
CA GLY A 149 -2.08 1.16 11.94
C GLY A 149 -2.65 -0.23 12.24
N GLY A 150 -3.85 -0.54 11.76
CA GLY A 150 -4.46 -1.86 11.88
C GLY A 150 -3.65 -2.93 11.15
N ILE A 151 -3.21 -2.65 9.91
CA ILE A 151 -2.29 -3.53 9.18
C ILE A 151 -1.00 -3.77 9.98
N TYR A 152 -0.39 -2.72 10.53
CA TYR A 152 0.82 -2.83 11.33
C TYR A 152 0.62 -3.71 12.59
N LEU A 153 -0.49 -3.51 13.30
CA LEU A 153 -0.83 -4.30 14.49
C LEU A 153 -1.13 -5.77 14.13
N LEU A 154 -1.79 -6.03 13.01
CA LEU A 154 -2.02 -7.38 12.50
C LEU A 154 -0.70 -8.06 12.17
N ALA A 155 0.22 -7.36 11.51
CA ALA A 155 1.54 -7.89 11.18
C ALA A 155 2.32 -8.27 12.43
N LYS A 156 2.32 -7.38 13.44
CA LYS A 156 2.91 -7.66 14.75
C LYS A 156 2.31 -8.90 15.40
N LYS A 157 0.97 -9.02 15.41
CA LYS A 157 0.26 -10.15 16.01
C LYS A 157 0.58 -11.48 15.33
N VAL A 158 0.60 -11.51 14.00
CA VAL A 158 0.93 -12.72 13.23
C VAL A 158 2.37 -13.15 13.49
N SER A 159 3.31 -12.20 13.52
CA SER A 159 4.71 -12.52 13.78
C SER A 159 4.94 -13.08 15.18
N MET A 160 4.30 -12.52 16.22
CA MET A 160 4.44 -13.03 17.58
C MET A 160 3.92 -14.47 17.69
N ARG A 161 2.79 -14.78 17.05
CA ARG A 161 2.24 -16.14 17.01
C ARG A 161 3.21 -17.12 16.35
N ASN A 162 3.77 -16.77 15.19
CA ASN A 162 4.70 -17.65 14.50
C ASN A 162 5.98 -17.92 15.34
N GLN A 163 6.45 -16.93 16.12
CA GLN A 163 7.59 -17.12 17.03
C GLN A 163 7.26 -17.98 18.26
N GLU A 164 6.00 -18.03 18.70
CA GLU A 164 5.54 -18.92 19.76
C GLU A 164 5.49 -20.36 19.24
N ASP A 165 4.90 -20.58 18.06
CA ASP A 165 4.81 -21.89 17.42
C ASP A 165 6.21 -22.51 17.18
N ASP A 166 7.21 -21.71 16.77
CA ASP A 166 8.59 -22.16 16.55
C ASP A 166 9.32 -22.57 17.85
N LYS A 167 8.87 -22.11 19.03
CA LYS A 167 9.47 -22.49 20.33
C LYS A 167 8.91 -23.79 20.88
N GLU A 168 7.78 -24.27 20.37
CA GLU A 168 7.12 -25.51 20.80
C GLU A 168 7.56 -26.75 19.99
N LEU A 169 8.35 -26.55 18.92
CA LEU A 169 8.93 -27.58 18.04
C LEU A 169 10.36 -27.98 18.46
#